data_AF-A0A9D4Z3E0-F1
#
_entry.id   AF-A0A9D4Z3E0-F1
#
_cell.length_a   1.000
_cell.length_b   1.000
_cell.length_c   1.000
_cell.angle_alpha   90.00
_cell.angle_beta   90.00
_cell.angle_gamma   90.00
#
_symmetry.space_group_name_H-M   'P 1'
#
loop_
_entity.id
_entity.type
_entity.pdbx_description
1 polymer ?
#
loop_
_entity_poly.entity_id
_entity_poly.type
_entity_poly.pdbx_seq_one_letter_code
_entity_poly.pdbx_strand_id
1 'polypeptide(L)'
;MGNLVAGGLCDNLLTCIVRAWDYSKPVFVAPAMNTFMWENHFTQKHLESVNDLGFVLLSPIPKKLACGDYGNGAMAEPSVIDSTLRLSMHSRESQVKPMVLDSL
;
A
#
# COMPACT_ATOMS: atom_id res chain seq x y z
N MET A 1 -9.10 -3.98 -3.66
CA MET A 1 -7.64 -3.93 -3.90
C MET A 1 -6.91 -5.08 -3.20
N GLY A 2 -7.01 -5.21 -1.86
CA GLY A 2 -6.38 -6.32 -1.11
C GLY A 2 -6.66 -7.72 -1.67
N ASN A 3 -7.91 -8.04 -2.02
CA ASN A 3 -8.28 -9.35 -2.58
C ASN A 3 -7.60 -9.67 -3.93
N LEU A 4 -7.32 -8.67 -4.77
CA LEU A 4 -6.80 -8.90 -6.12
C LEU A 4 -5.29 -9.15 -6.12
N VAL A 5 -4.57 -8.43 -5.27
CA VAL A 5 -3.11 -8.56 -5.14
C VAL A 5 -2.74 -9.88 -4.46
N ALA A 6 -3.45 -10.24 -3.38
CA ALA A 6 -3.19 -11.49 -2.65
C ALA A 6 -3.54 -12.75 -3.48
N GLY A 7 -4.51 -12.66 -4.41
CA GLY A 7 -4.88 -13.76 -5.30
C GLY A 7 -3.95 -13.94 -6.51
N GLY A 8 -2.96 -13.07 -6.72
CA GLY A 8 -2.03 -13.15 -7.86
C GLY A 8 -2.70 -12.95 -9.22
N LEU A 9 -3.89 -12.34 -9.25
CA LEU A 9 -4.63 -12.06 -10.48
C LEU A 9 -3.88 -10.98 -11.29
N CYS A 10 -3.89 -11.09 -12.62
CA CYS A 10 -3.39 -10.09 -13.57
C CYS A 10 -4.45 -9.91 -14.67
N ASP A 11 -5.62 -9.48 -14.22
CA ASP A 11 -6.82 -9.27 -15.03
C ASP A 11 -7.02 -7.80 -15.43
N ASN A 12 -6.21 -6.88 -14.89
CA ASN A 12 -6.22 -5.47 -15.23
C ASN A 12 -4.82 -4.86 -15.16
N LEU A 13 -4.66 -3.66 -15.71
CA LEU A 13 -3.37 -2.98 -15.82
C LEU A 13 -2.64 -2.88 -14.47
N LEU A 14 -3.37 -2.52 -13.42
CA LEU A 14 -2.80 -2.30 -12.10
C LEU A 14 -2.33 -3.62 -11.46
N THR A 15 -3.13 -4.68 -11.58
CA THR A 15 -2.76 -6.00 -11.04
C THR A 15 -1.59 -6.62 -11.80
N CYS A 16 -1.47 -6.37 -13.10
CA CYS A 16 -0.31 -6.78 -13.90
C CYS A 16 0.98 -6.01 -13.55
N ILE A 17 0.90 -4.69 -13.33
CA ILE A 17 2.05 -3.89 -12.86
C ILE A 17 2.54 -4.41 -11.50
N VAL A 18 1.62 -4.64 -10.57
CA VAL A 18 1.96 -5.18 -9.24
C VAL A 18 2.61 -6.57 -9.35
N ARG A 19 2.10 -7.43 -10.24
CA ARG A 19 2.65 -8.78 -10.43
C ARG A 19 4.08 -8.79 -11.00
N ALA A 20 4.37 -7.86 -11.90
CA ALA A 20 5.69 -7.67 -12.52
C ALA A 20 6.62 -6.77 -11.68
N TRP A 21 6.16 -6.32 -10.51
CA TRP A 21 6.90 -5.37 -9.68
C TRP A 21 8.13 -6.01 -9.04
N ASP A 22 9.20 -5.23 -8.96
CA ASP A 22 10.37 -5.57 -8.18
C ASP A 22 10.12 -5.21 -6.71
N TYR A 23 9.92 -6.23 -5.87
CA TYR A 23 9.63 -6.09 -4.44
C TYR A 23 10.78 -5.47 -3.63
N SER A 24 11.98 -5.26 -4.21
CA SER A 24 13.03 -4.44 -3.58
C SER A 24 12.65 -2.95 -3.52
N LYS A 25 11.68 -2.53 -4.35
CA LYS A 25 11.12 -1.17 -4.35
C LYS A 25 9.83 -1.16 -3.52
N PRO A 26 9.66 -0.20 -2.59
CA PRO A 26 8.51 -0.16 -1.72
C PRO A 26 7.26 0.14 -2.52
N VAL A 27 6.20 -0.58 -2.16
CA VAL A 27 4.84 -0.35 -2.64
C VAL A 27 4.02 0.10 -1.44
N PHE A 28 3.32 1.21 -1.58
CA PHE A 28 2.44 1.74 -0.54
C PHE A 28 0.99 1.45 -0.90
N VAL A 29 0.23 0.95 0.06
CA VAL A 29 -1.19 0.64 -0.10
C VAL A 29 -1.97 1.41 0.94
N ALA A 30 -2.88 2.27 0.51
CA ALA A 30 -3.87 2.94 1.35
C ALA A 30 -5.25 2.34 1.10
N PRO A 31 -5.71 1.37 1.91
CA PRO A 31 -7.01 0.74 1.71
C PRO A 31 -8.14 1.74 1.96
N ALA A 32 -9.17 1.66 1.12
CA ALA A 32 -10.39 2.44 1.25
C ALA A 32 -11.57 1.48 1.05
N MET A 33 -12.28 1.14 2.11
CA MET A 33 -13.41 0.21 2.06
C MET A 33 -14.39 0.46 3.21
N ASN A 34 -15.61 -0.04 3.07
CA ASN A 34 -16.59 0.01 4.16
C ASN A 34 -16.11 -0.82 5.37
N THR A 35 -16.55 -0.47 6.58
CA THR A 35 -16.18 -1.16 7.83
C THR A 35 -16.45 -2.65 7.83
N PHE A 36 -17.59 -3.09 7.30
CA PHE A 36 -17.88 -4.52 7.20
C PHE A 36 -16.93 -5.25 6.24
N MET A 37 -16.43 -4.55 5.22
CA MET A 37 -15.40 -5.12 4.34
C MET A 37 -14.04 -5.15 5.04
N TRP A 38 -13.70 -4.11 5.80
CA TRP A 38 -12.45 -4.03 6.56
C TRP A 38 -12.35 -5.12 7.63
N GLU A 39 -13.42 -5.32 8.40
CA GLU A 39 -13.50 -6.31 9.48
C GLU A 39 -13.69 -7.76 8.97
N ASN A 40 -13.87 -7.93 7.66
CA ASN A 40 -14.02 -9.26 7.08
C ASN A 40 -12.74 -10.09 7.25
N HIS A 41 -12.89 -11.32 7.70
CA HIS A 41 -11.79 -12.28 7.88
C HIS A 41 -10.91 -12.46 6.62
N PHE A 42 -11.51 -12.44 5.43
CA PHE A 42 -10.74 -12.54 4.19
C PHE A 42 -9.91 -11.30 3.93
N THR A 43 -10.42 -10.11 4.27
CA THR A 43 -9.66 -8.87 4.15
C THR A 43 -8.43 -8.91 5.04
N GLN A 44 -8.56 -9.36 6.29
CA GLN A 44 -7.43 -9.51 7.21
C GLN A 44 -6.36 -10.45 6.65
N LYS A 45 -6.76 -11.63 6.14
CA LYS A 45 -5.83 -12.56 5.47
C LYS A 45 -5.12 -11.97 4.27
N HIS A 46 -5.83 -11.20 3.44
CA HIS A 46 -5.20 -10.54 2.29
C HIS A 46 -4.23 -9.44 2.71
N LEU A 47 -4.55 -8.69 3.77
CA LEU A 47 -3.66 -7.68 4.33
C LEU A 47 -2.38 -8.30 4.89
N GLU A 48 -2.48 -9.45 5.56
CA GLU A 48 -1.33 -10.24 6.02
C GLU A 48 -0.44 -10.66 4.83
N SER A 49 -1.03 -11.24 3.78
CA SER A 49 -0.27 -11.65 2.59
C SER A 49 0.43 -10.47 1.90
N VAL A 50 -0.23 -9.31 1.85
CA VAL A 50 0.33 -8.07 1.29
C VAL A 50 1.48 -7.56 2.16
N ASN A 51 1.35 -7.63 3.48
CA ASN A 51 2.41 -7.26 4.41
C ASN A 51 3.64 -8.18 4.30
N ASP A 52 3.43 -9.48 4.14
CA ASP A 52 4.50 -10.47 3.95
C ASP A 52 5.29 -10.25 2.65
N LEU A 53 4.64 -9.69 1.62
CA LEU A 53 5.29 -9.27 0.37
C LEU A 53 6.12 -7.98 0.53
N GLY A 54 6.18 -7.39 1.72
CA GLY A 54 6.94 -6.16 2.00
C GLY A 54 6.22 -4.87 1.61
N PHE A 55 4.90 -4.91 1.41
CA PHE A 55 4.14 -3.71 1.08
C PHE A 55 3.91 -2.89 2.35
N VAL A 56 4.01 -1.58 2.21
CA VAL A 56 3.75 -0.65 3.31
C VAL A 56 2.26 -0.33 3.33
N LEU A 57 1.56 -0.90 4.31
CA LEU A 57 0.14 -0.67 4.53
C LEU A 57 -0.09 0.61 5.35
N LEU A 58 -0.79 1.57 4.74
CA LEU A 58 -1.27 2.77 5.42
C LEU A 58 -2.65 2.46 5.99
N SER A 59 -2.71 2.27 7.31
CA SER A 59 -3.95 1.88 7.99
C SER A 59 -5.09 2.87 7.70
N PRO A 60 -6.31 2.36 7.45
CA PRO A 60 -7.47 3.23 7.30
C PRO A 60 -7.78 3.92 8.62
N ILE A 61 -8.48 5.04 8.51
CA ILE A 61 -8.89 5.87 9.64
C ILE A 61 -10.38 5.73 9.92
N PRO A 62 -10.81 5.90 11.18
CA PRO A 62 -12.22 6.01 11.50
C PRO A 62 -12.73 7.37 11.01
N LYS A 63 -13.71 7.37 10.13
CA LYS A 63 -14.41 8.59 9.68
C LYS A 63 -15.91 8.33 9.60
N LYS A 64 -16.67 9.42 9.59
CA LYS A 64 -18.10 9.36 9.26
C LYS A 64 -18.23 8.95 7.80
N LEU A 65 -18.70 7.73 7.57
CA LEU A 65 -18.89 7.17 6.25
C LEU A 65 -20.05 7.87 5.54
N ALA A 66 -20.13 7.72 4.22
CA ALA A 66 -21.20 8.33 3.42
C ALA A 66 -22.62 7.87 3.83
N CYS A 67 -22.75 6.74 4.53
CA CYS A 67 -24.01 6.25 5.10
C CYS A 67 -24.42 6.94 6.41
N GLY A 68 -23.56 7.77 7.01
CA GLY A 68 -23.80 8.44 8.29
C GLY A 68 -23.21 7.73 9.51
N ASP A 69 -22.77 6.49 9.36
CA ASP A 69 -22.14 5.69 10.42
C ASP A 69 -20.67 6.10 10.66
N TYR A 70 -20.24 6.04 11.92
CA TYR A 70 -18.82 6.12 12.26
C TYR A 70 -18.21 4.74 12.04
N GLY A 71 -17.36 4.63 11.03
CA GLY A 71 -16.80 3.35 10.61
C GLY A 71 -15.31 3.43 10.39
N ASN A 72 -14.61 2.35 10.73
CA ASN A 72 -13.19 2.17 10.41
C ASN A 72 -13.08 1.64 8.97
N GLY A 73 -12.22 2.22 8.13
CA GLY A 73 -12.09 1.79 6.72
C GLY A 73 -11.93 2.92 5.70
N ALA A 74 -12.06 4.19 6.13
CA ALA A 74 -11.78 5.31 5.25
C ALA A 74 -10.27 5.39 4.95
N MET A 75 -9.93 5.76 3.71
CA MET A 75 -8.55 5.97 3.31
C MET A 75 -7.86 6.98 4.23
N ALA A 76 -6.57 6.76 4.51
CA ALA A 76 -5.73 7.74 5.17
C ALA A 76 -5.81 9.10 4.43
N GLU A 77 -5.65 10.19 5.18
CA GLU A 77 -5.70 11.54 4.61
C GLU A 77 -4.59 11.70 3.55
N PRO A 78 -4.85 12.37 2.40
CA PRO A 78 -3.84 12.53 1.35
C PRO A 78 -2.53 13.16 1.85
N SER A 79 -2.60 14.06 2.83
CA SER A 79 -1.41 14.66 3.46
C SER A 79 -0.58 13.64 4.25
N VAL A 80 -1.22 12.65 4.87
CA VAL A 80 -0.56 11.54 5.57
C VAL A 80 0.10 10.60 4.56
N ILE A 81 -0.57 10.33 3.44
CA ILE A 81 -0.01 9.51 2.35
C ILE A 81 1.24 10.20 1.78
N ASP A 82 1.15 11.48 1.41
CA ASP A 82 2.28 12.26 0.87
C ASP A 82 3.46 12.34 1.83
N SER A 83 3.20 12.68 3.10
CA SER A 83 4.28 12.76 4.11
C SER A 83 4.96 11.41 4.35
N THR A 84 4.20 10.31 4.39
CA THR A 84 4.77 8.95 4.54
C THR A 84 5.65 8.57 3.36
N LEU A 85 5.19 8.87 2.13
CA LEU A 85 5.99 8.65 0.92
C LEU A 85 7.30 9.44 0.97
N ARG A 86 7.24 10.74 1.29
CA ARG A 86 8.44 11.60 1.37
C ARG A 86 9.45 11.07 2.38
N LEU A 87 9.01 10.70 3.59
CA LEU A 87 9.89 10.18 4.63
C LEU A 87 10.57 8.86 4.20
N SER A 88 9.82 7.98 3.53
CA SER A 88 10.38 6.74 3.01
C SER A 88 11.38 6.96 1.87
N MET A 89 11.16 7.95 1.00
CA MET A 89 12.13 8.29 -0.07
C MET A 89 13.43 8.86 0.51
N HIS A 90 13.35 9.81 1.44
CA HIS A 90 14.53 10.46 2.06
C HIS A 90 15.43 9.46 2.80
N SER A 91 14.81 8.50 3.51
CA SER A 91 15.54 7.45 4.22
C SER A 91 16.35 6.56 3.28
N ARG A 92 15.94 6.46 2.01
CA ARG A 92 16.62 5.66 0.99
C ARG A 92 17.66 6.45 0.22
N GLU A 93 17.43 7.74 -0.06
CA GLU A 93 18.44 8.61 -0.69
C GLU A 93 19.73 8.70 0.13
N SER A 94 19.65 8.71 1.47
CA SER A 94 20.84 8.68 2.34
C SER A 94 21.61 7.34 2.32
N GLN A 95 21.07 6.29 1.69
CA GLN A 95 21.68 4.96 1.58
C GLN A 95 22.15 4.65 0.14
N VAL A 96 21.86 5.51 -0.85
CA VAL A 96 22.35 5.33 -2.22
C VAL A 96 23.80 5.84 -2.28
N LYS A 97 24.76 4.91 -2.21
CA LYS A 97 26.17 5.19 -2.48
C LYS A 97 26.29 5.75 -3.92
N PRO A 98 26.99 6.87 -4.16
CA PRO A 98 27.11 7.43 -5.49
C PRO A 98 27.69 6.39 -6.44
N MET A 99 27.00 6.18 -7.57
CA MET A 99 27.47 5.35 -8.65
C MET A 99 28.71 6.03 -9.22
N VAL A 100 29.90 5.54 -8.83
CA VAL A 100 31.16 6.00 -9.39
C VAL A 100 31.14 5.63 -10.87
N LEU A 101 31.04 6.66 -11.73
CA LEU A 101 31.34 6.53 -13.15
C LEU A 101 32.85 6.31 -13.25
N ASP A 102 33.29 5.06 -13.13
CA ASP A 102 34.65 4.70 -13.50
C ASP A 102 34.81 5.01 -14.98
N SER A 103 35.70 5.95 -15.24
CA SER A 103 35.97 6.56 -16.53
C SER A 103 36.54 5.51 -17.48
N LEU A 104 35.88 5.32 -18.63
CA LEU A 104 36.46 4.69 -19.81
C LEU A 104 37.20 5.73 -20.65
#